data_AF-A0A0M3I434-F1
#
_entry.id   AF-A0A0M3I434-F1
#
_cell.length_a   1.000
_cell.length_b   1.000
_cell.length_c   1.000
_cell.angle_alpha   90.00
_cell.angle_beta   90.00
_cell.angle_gamma   90.00
#
_symmetry.space_group_name_H-M   'P 1'
#
loop_
_entity.id
_entity.type
_entity.pdbx_description
1 polymer ?
#
loop_
_entity_poly.entity_id
_entity_poly.type
_entity_poly.pdbx_seq_one_letter_code
_entity_poly.pdbx_strand_id
1 'polypeptide(L)'
;MLLNIASMYKIGSVLRKVESCLIEMKNIDPIRKLEFAAIYQLAQLGDLVTRKLLSSGTAVHVLHQYLRRNNETLRDMSEKRPQLL
;
A
#
# COMPACT_ATOMS: atom_id res chain seq x y z
N MET A 1 -10.71 -9.16 1.12
CA MET A 1 -11.19 -10.21 2.04
C MET A 1 -10.06 -11.12 2.51
N LEU A 2 -9.30 -11.78 1.61
CA LEU A 2 -8.24 -12.71 2.00
C LEU A 2 -7.11 -12.10 2.83
N LEU A 3 -6.53 -10.95 2.43
CA LEU A 3 -5.51 -10.25 3.25
C LEU A 3 -6.00 -9.97 4.67
N ASN A 4 -7.24 -9.48 4.77
CA ASN A 4 -7.83 -9.12 6.05
C ASN A 4 -7.93 -10.34 6.98
N ILE A 5 -8.47 -11.46 6.46
CA ILE A 5 -8.56 -12.72 7.21
C ILE A 5 -7.16 -13.22 7.58
N ALA A 6 -6.23 -13.27 6.63
CA ALA A 6 -4.87 -13.74 6.88
C ALA A 6 -4.16 -12.90 7.95
N SER A 7 -4.37 -11.59 7.95
CA SER A 7 -3.82 -10.67 8.95
C SER A 7 -4.48 -10.87 10.31
N MET A 8 -5.81 -10.92 10.37
CA MET A 8 -6.57 -11.11 11.62
C MET A 8 -6.18 -12.40 12.33
N TYR A 9 -6.03 -13.50 11.59
CA TYR A 9 -5.66 -14.81 12.13
C TYR A 9 -4.16 -15.09 12.13
N LYS A 10 -3.32 -14.08 11.80
CA LYS A 10 -1.85 -14.19 11.76
C LYS A 10 -1.33 -15.37 10.92
N ILE A 11 -2.00 -15.65 9.80
CA ILE A 11 -1.65 -16.75 8.89
C ILE A 11 -0.48 -16.31 8.00
N GLY A 12 0.73 -16.37 8.57
CA GLY A 12 1.95 -15.83 7.94
C GLY A 12 2.34 -16.46 6.60
N SER A 13 1.97 -17.71 6.33
CA SER A 13 2.19 -18.35 5.02
C SER A 13 1.36 -17.70 3.91
N VAL A 14 0.09 -17.39 4.21
CA VAL A 14 -0.83 -16.71 3.29
C VAL A 14 -0.38 -15.26 3.09
N LEU A 15 -0.04 -14.55 4.17
CA LEU A 15 0.46 -13.16 4.08
C LEU A 15 1.68 -13.07 3.17
N ARG A 16 2.69 -13.94 3.35
CA ARG A 16 3.88 -13.99 2.49
C ARG A 16 3.56 -14.29 1.02
N LYS A 17 2.62 -15.21 0.76
CA LYS A 17 2.23 -15.56 -0.61
C LYS A 17 1.50 -14.40 -1.29
N VAL A 18 0.63 -13.74 -0.57
CA VAL A 18 -0.10 -12.56 -1.06
C VAL A 18 0.86 -11.38 -1.26
N GLU A 19 1.80 -11.17 -0.35
CA GLU A 19 2.85 -10.16 -0.49
C GLU A 19 3.67 -10.37 -1.78
N SER A 20 4.12 -11.60 -2.04
CA SER A 20 4.83 -11.96 -3.27
C SER A 20 3.99 -11.66 -4.52
N CYS A 21 2.70 -12.02 -4.49
CA CYS A 21 1.76 -11.75 -5.58
C CYS A 21 1.58 -10.24 -5.82
N LEU A 22 1.44 -9.44 -4.76
CA LEU A 22 1.32 -7.99 -4.85
C LEU A 22 2.59 -7.35 -5.41
N ILE A 23 3.79 -7.89 -5.14
CA ILE A 23 5.04 -7.42 -5.73
C ILE A 23 5.01 -7.57 -7.26
N GLU A 24 4.60 -8.75 -7.76
CA GLU A 24 4.61 -9.08 -9.19
C GLU A 24 3.51 -8.37 -10.01
N MET A 25 2.37 -8.07 -9.39
CA MET A 25 1.24 -7.44 -10.07
C MET A 25 1.57 -6.02 -10.57
N LYS A 26 1.59 -5.82 -11.90
CA LYS A 26 1.88 -4.51 -12.51
C LYS A 26 0.67 -3.57 -12.55
N ASN A 27 -0.54 -4.10 -12.42
CA ASN A 27 -1.78 -3.36 -12.64
C ASN A 27 -2.28 -2.61 -11.39
N ILE A 28 -1.66 -2.84 -10.23
CA ILE A 28 -2.02 -2.17 -8.98
C ILE A 28 -1.17 -0.92 -8.83
N ASP A 29 -1.82 0.21 -8.56
CA ASP A 29 -1.16 1.49 -8.32
C ASP A 29 -0.11 1.39 -7.19
N PRO A 30 1.10 1.94 -7.36
CA PRO A 30 2.13 1.92 -6.33
C PRO A 30 1.68 2.46 -4.97
N ILE A 31 0.84 3.51 -4.94
CA ILE A 31 0.35 4.08 -3.67
C ILE A 31 -0.61 3.10 -3.00
N ARG A 32 -1.48 2.43 -3.78
CA ARG A 32 -2.37 1.39 -3.26
C ARG A 32 -1.58 0.20 -2.68
N LYS A 33 -0.44 -0.15 -3.27
CA LYS A 33 0.45 -1.17 -2.70
C LYS A 33 1.04 -0.74 -1.36
N LEU A 34 1.42 0.54 -1.21
CA LEU A 34 1.90 1.08 0.06
C LEU A 34 0.82 1.10 1.14
N GLU A 35 -0.43 1.41 0.77
CA GLU A 35 -1.56 1.29 1.70
C GLU A 35 -1.72 -0.14 2.23
N PHE A 36 -1.68 -1.15 1.34
CA PHE A 36 -1.71 -2.55 1.76
C PHE A 36 -0.51 -2.92 2.65
N ALA A 37 0.68 -2.45 2.31
CA ALA A 37 1.88 -2.69 3.12
C ALA A 37 1.74 -2.10 4.54
N ALA A 38 1.22 -0.88 4.65
CA ALA A 38 1.00 -0.22 5.93
C ALA A 38 -0.09 -0.91 6.77
N ILE A 39 -1.23 -1.26 6.16
CA ILE A 39 -2.37 -1.86 6.88
C ILE A 39 -2.06 -3.29 7.35
N TYR A 40 -1.37 -4.08 6.52
CA TYR A 40 -1.18 -5.52 6.76
C TYR A 40 0.26 -5.91 7.10
N GLN A 41 1.11 -4.93 7.42
CA GLN A 41 2.51 -5.13 7.83
C GLN A 41 3.34 -5.93 6.81
N LEU A 42 3.14 -5.67 5.51
CA LEU A 42 3.86 -6.33 4.41
C LEU A 42 5.17 -5.58 4.11
N ALA A 43 6.20 -5.86 4.93
CA ALA A 43 7.46 -5.13 4.91
C ALA A 43 8.20 -5.18 3.56
N GLN A 44 8.27 -6.34 2.92
CA GLN A 44 9.01 -6.49 1.65
C GLN A 44 8.32 -5.72 0.53
N LEU A 45 6.99 -5.73 0.49
CA LEU A 45 6.21 -4.92 -0.45
C LEU A 45 6.46 -3.43 -0.24
N GLY A 46 6.42 -2.98 1.02
CA GLY A 46 6.70 -1.60 1.40
C GLY A 46 8.08 -1.14 0.95
N ASP A 47 9.12 -1.90 1.27
CA ASP A 47 10.52 -1.58 0.94
C ASP A 47 10.76 -1.54 -0.57
N LEU A 48 10.21 -2.48 -1.32
CA LEU A 48 10.41 -2.57 -2.76
C LEU A 48 9.71 -1.42 -3.48
N VAL A 49 8.43 -1.15 -3.15
CA VAL A 49 7.66 -0.08 -3.77
C VAL A 49 8.23 1.28 -3.42
N THR A 50 8.63 1.50 -2.17
CA THR A 50 9.26 2.76 -1.72
C THR A 50 10.56 3.02 -2.46
N ARG A 51 11.47 2.04 -2.53
CA ARG A 51 12.72 2.18 -3.28
C ARG A 51 12.48 2.50 -4.76
N LYS A 52 11.50 1.86 -5.38
CA LYS A 52 11.14 2.11 -6.78
C LYS A 52 10.62 3.54 -7.00
N LEU A 53 9.76 4.04 -6.11
CA LEU A 53 9.20 5.39 -6.22
C LEU A 53 10.23 6.50 -5.92
N LEU A 54 11.11 6.27 -4.94
CA LEU A 54 12.16 7.22 -4.62
C LEU A 54 13.21 7.29 -5.73
N SER A 55 13.62 6.13 -6.27
CA SER A 55 14.60 6.07 -7.37
C SER A 55 14.08 6.68 -8.68
N SER A 56 12.76 6.69 -8.91
CA SER A 56 12.19 7.35 -10.09
C SER A 56 12.11 8.87 -9.97
N GLY A 57 12.23 9.43 -8.75
CA GLY A 57 12.04 10.87 -8.51
C GLY A 57 10.60 11.36 -8.70
N THR A 58 9.65 10.47 -8.95
CA THR A 58 8.25 10.81 -9.26
C THR A 58 7.27 10.52 -8.12
N ALA A 59 7.77 10.20 -6.93
CA ALA A 59 6.94 9.77 -5.79
C ALA A 59 5.76 10.72 -5.50
N VAL A 60 6.04 12.02 -5.39
CA VAL A 60 5.04 13.06 -5.10
C VAL A 60 4.01 13.17 -6.25
N HIS A 61 4.47 13.10 -7.50
CA HIS A 61 3.58 13.15 -8.66
C HIS A 61 2.62 11.96 -8.70
N VAL A 62 3.15 10.75 -8.46
CA VAL A 62 2.36 9.51 -8.41
C VAL A 62 1.31 9.58 -7.27
N LEU A 63 1.68 10.12 -6.11
CA LEU A 63 0.74 10.34 -5.01
C LEU A 63 -0.39 11.29 -5.40
N HIS A 64 -0.08 12.46 -5.97
CA HIS A 64 -1.10 13.40 -6.42
C HIS A 64 -2.01 12.81 -7.49
N GLN A 65 -1.46 12.05 -8.43
CA GLN A 65 -2.24 11.38 -9.48
C GLN A 65 -3.19 10.34 -8.88
N TYR A 66 -2.71 9.55 -7.93
CA TYR A 66 -3.52 8.56 -7.23
C TYR A 66 -4.67 9.22 -6.46
N LEU A 67 -4.40 10.24 -5.65
CA LEU A 67 -5.42 10.96 -4.89
C LEU A 67 -6.47 11.59 -5.81
N ARG A 68 -6.03 12.25 -6.89
CA ARG A 68 -6.93 12.83 -7.90
C ARG A 68 -7.86 11.79 -8.53
N ARG A 69 -7.35 10.59 -8.83
CA ARG A 69 -8.16 9.50 -9.40
C ARG A 69 -9.21 8.95 -8.42
N ASN A 70 -8.98 9.08 -7.12
CA ASN A 70 -9.90 8.64 -6.08
C ASN A 70 -10.81 9.77 -5.56
N ASN A 71 -10.78 10.95 -6.20
CA ASN A 71 -11.44 12.18 -5.70
C ASN A 71 -11.03 12.54 -4.26
N GLU A 72 -9.79 12.23 -3.90
CA GLU A 72 -9.22 12.54 -2.60
C GLU A 72 -8.17 13.65 -2.72
N THR A 73 -7.93 14.34 -1.61
CA THR A 73 -6.86 15.31 -1.42
C THR A 73 -5.94 14.89 -0.27
N LEU A 74 -4.77 15.52 -0.18
CA LEU A 74 -3.87 15.31 0.97
C LEU A 74 -4.52 15.72 2.30
N ARG A 75 -5.46 16.67 2.27
CA ARG A 75 -6.20 17.11 3.46
C ARG A 75 -7.12 16.01 3.97
N ASP A 76 -7.84 15.34 3.07
CA ASP A 76 -8.71 14.20 3.41
C ASP A 76 -7.91 13.06 4.05
N MET A 77 -6.69 12.83 3.59
CA MET A 77 -5.79 11.82 4.16
C MET A 77 -5.26 12.20 5.56
N SER A 78 -5.06 13.50 5.83
CA SER A 78 -4.67 13.98 7.17
C SER A 78 -5.82 13.82 8.18
N GLU A 79 -7.06 13.99 7.73
CA GLU A 79 -8.25 13.94 8.59
C GLU A 79 -8.72 12.50 8.88
N LYS A 80 -8.39 11.53 8.02
CA LYS A 80 -8.65 10.09 8.25
C LYS A 80 -7.81 9.47 9.38
N ARG A 81 -6.83 10.19 9.95
CA ARG A 81 -5.82 9.65 10.88
C ARG A 81 -6.19 9.50 12.38
N PRO A 82 -7.36 9.90 12.94
CA PRO A 82 -7.60 9.75 14.38
C PRO A 82 -8.41 8.50 14.80
N GLN A 83 -8.54 7.44 13.98
CA GLN A 83 -9.39 6.27 14.34
C GLN A 83 -8.73 4.88 14.22
N LEU A 84 -7.40 4.78 14.13
CA LEU A 84 -6.70 3.48 14.03
C LEU A 84 -5.65 3.26 15.13
N LEU A 85 -5.90 3.78 16.33
CA LEU A 85 -5.22 3.36 17.57
C LEU A 85 -6.25 2.85 18.56
#